data_AF-A0A3R7V2V5-F1
#
_entry.id   AF-A0A3R7V2V5-F1
#
_cell.length_a   1.000
_cell.length_b   1.000
_cell.length_c   1.000
_cell.angle_alpha   90.00
_cell.angle_beta   90.00
_cell.angle_gamma   90.00
#
_symmetry.space_group_name_H-M   'P 1'
#
loop_
_entity.id
_entity.type
_entity.pdbx_description
1 polymer ?
#
loop_
_entity_poly.entity_id
_entity_poly.type
_entity_poly.pdbx_seq_one_letter_code
_entity_poly.pdbx_strand_id
1 'polypeptide(L)'
;MAISYKSINSNTKETLIKNCLNLVKKIAWHYHGRVKNIIEIDDLIQIGMLGLVTAAENFIEKPGVTFSSYARIRIKGEIVDFLRKNSNLCRTTIVNKQKYDKSHEKLQKNLNRDPNDNELVQELNIDINELHKWKEAFAVNKLENLDSVYDEFS
;
A
#
# COMPACT_ATOMS: atom_id res chain seq x y z
N MET A 1 -8.16 -2.12 45.31
CA MET A 1 -7.78 -3.34 44.57
C MET A 1 -6.79 -2.92 43.49
N ALA A 2 -5.49 -3.13 43.71
CA ALA A 2 -4.45 -2.71 42.76
C ALA A 2 -4.41 -3.69 41.58
N ILE A 3 -4.76 -3.22 40.39
CA ILE A 3 -4.67 -4.00 39.16
C ILE A 3 -3.18 -4.08 38.81
N SER A 4 -2.55 -5.20 39.15
CA SER A 4 -1.14 -5.46 38.86
C SER A 4 -1.01 -5.89 37.39
N TYR A 5 -0.38 -5.04 36.58
CA TYR A 5 -0.09 -5.34 35.17
C TYR A 5 1.18 -6.18 35.07
N LYS A 6 1.07 -7.39 34.53
CA LYS A 6 2.20 -8.30 34.35
C LYS A 6 2.92 -7.98 33.02
N SER A 7 4.19 -7.61 33.10
CA SER A 7 5.05 -7.49 31.91
C SER A 7 5.21 -8.86 31.25
N ILE A 8 4.92 -8.95 29.94
CA ILE A 8 4.97 -10.19 29.17
C ILE A 8 6.43 -10.48 28.77
N ASN A 9 6.96 -11.61 29.21
CA ASN A 9 8.31 -12.09 28.86
C ASN A 9 8.44 -12.34 27.34
N SER A 10 9.66 -12.25 26.79
CA SER A 10 9.96 -12.43 25.37
C SER A 10 9.43 -13.76 24.78
N ASN A 11 9.61 -14.88 25.49
CA ASN A 11 9.09 -16.20 25.07
C ASN A 11 7.55 -16.23 24.95
N THR A 12 6.85 -15.47 25.79
CA THR A 12 5.39 -15.38 25.74
C THR A 12 4.94 -14.54 24.54
N LYS A 13 5.66 -13.46 24.20
CA LYS A 13 5.39 -12.65 23.00
C LYS A 13 5.51 -13.45 21.71
N GLU A 14 6.58 -14.24 21.58
CA GLU A 14 6.79 -15.07 20.39
C GLU A 14 5.66 -16.10 20.21
N THR A 15 5.19 -16.69 21.32
CA THR A 15 4.06 -17.61 21.33
C THR A 15 2.76 -16.92 20.89
N LEU A 16 2.50 -15.71 21.39
CA LEU A 16 1.34 -14.91 20.99
C LEU A 16 1.35 -14.59 19.49
N ILE A 17 2.51 -14.22 18.94
CA ILE A 17 2.69 -13.95 17.51
C ILE A 17 2.42 -15.21 16.69
N LYS A 18 3.07 -16.35 17.03
CA LYS A 18 2.89 -17.63 16.32
C LYS A 18 1.42 -18.05 16.25
N ASN A 19 0.69 -17.90 17.35
CA ASN A 19 -0.73 -18.27 17.42
C ASN A 19 -1.64 -17.36 16.56
N CYS A 20 -1.17 -16.17 16.17
CA CYS A 20 -1.94 -15.19 15.41
C CYS A 20 -1.47 -15.00 13.95
N LEU A 21 -0.52 -15.79 13.45
CA LEU A 21 -0.05 -15.69 12.06
C LEU A 21 -1.19 -15.89 11.04
N ASN A 22 -2.05 -16.87 11.28
CA ASN A 22 -3.20 -17.13 10.41
C ASN A 22 -4.24 -16.00 10.45
N LEU A 23 -4.31 -15.23 11.54
CA LEU A 23 -5.17 -14.06 11.64
C LEU A 23 -4.70 -12.96 10.68
N VAL A 24 -3.38 -12.72 10.60
CA VAL A 24 -2.79 -11.76 9.66
C VAL A 24 -3.16 -12.13 8.23
N LYS A 25 -2.92 -13.38 7.82
CA LYS A 25 -3.26 -13.86 6.47
C LYS A 25 -4.73 -13.63 6.13
N LYS A 26 -5.65 -14.01 7.04
CA LYS A 26 -7.09 -13.81 6.84
C LYS A 26 -7.47 -12.33 6.64
N ILE A 27 -6.88 -11.43 7.41
CA ILE A 27 -7.15 -9.99 7.30
C ILE A 27 -6.55 -9.44 6.01
N ALA A 28 -5.31 -9.79 5.67
CA ALA A 28 -4.66 -9.36 4.42
C ALA A 28 -5.48 -9.77 3.19
N TRP A 29 -5.89 -11.04 3.10
CA TRP A 29 -6.75 -11.53 2.01
C TRP A 29 -8.10 -10.80 1.93
N HIS A 30 -8.70 -10.46 3.07
CA HIS A 30 -9.95 -9.69 3.10
C HIS A 30 -9.80 -8.30 2.46
N TYR A 31 -8.66 -7.65 2.65
CA TYR A 31 -8.36 -6.35 2.04
C TYR A 31 -7.92 -6.48 0.58
N HIS A 32 -7.05 -7.45 0.28
CA HIS A 32 -6.52 -7.69 -1.06
C HIS A 32 -7.63 -7.83 -2.11
N GLY A 33 -8.75 -8.49 -1.77
CA GLY A 33 -9.90 -8.60 -2.67
C GLY A 33 -10.45 -7.26 -3.21
N ARG A 34 -10.15 -6.12 -2.57
CA ARG A 34 -10.56 -4.77 -3.01
C ARG A 34 -9.44 -3.98 -3.70
N VAL A 35 -8.19 -4.38 -3.52
CA VAL A 35 -7.00 -3.60 -3.95
C VAL A 35 -6.03 -4.41 -4.81
N LYS A 36 -6.41 -5.61 -5.24
CA LYS A 36 -5.57 -6.56 -5.98
C LYS A 36 -4.90 -6.02 -7.25
N ASN A 37 -5.45 -4.98 -7.86
CA ASN A 37 -4.88 -4.38 -9.08
C ASN A 37 -3.85 -3.27 -8.77
N ILE A 38 -3.58 -3.03 -7.49
CA ILE A 38 -2.78 -1.89 -7.02
C ILE A 38 -1.73 -2.36 -6.01
N ILE A 39 -2.05 -3.37 -5.20
CA ILE A 39 -1.19 -3.81 -4.09
C ILE A 39 -1.17 -5.33 -4.04
N GLU A 40 0.04 -5.86 -3.98
CA GLU A 40 0.31 -7.28 -3.84
C GLU A 40 -0.13 -7.83 -2.49
N ILE A 41 -0.51 -9.11 -2.46
CA ILE A 41 -0.94 -9.76 -1.22
C ILE A 41 0.21 -9.81 -0.20
N ASP A 42 1.45 -10.01 -0.65
CA ASP A 42 2.61 -10.13 0.21
C ASP A 42 2.91 -8.83 0.98
N ASP A 43 2.70 -7.68 0.36
CA ASP A 43 2.82 -6.39 1.03
C ASP A 43 1.80 -6.25 2.17
N LEU A 44 0.54 -6.64 1.93
CA LEU A 44 -0.51 -6.61 2.94
C LEU A 44 -0.22 -7.58 4.09
N ILE A 45 0.36 -8.74 3.80
CA ILE A 45 0.80 -9.69 4.81
C ILE A 45 1.95 -9.09 5.63
N GLN A 46 2.96 -8.49 5.00
CA GLN A 46 4.09 -7.88 5.69
C GLN A 46 3.65 -6.73 6.62
N ILE A 47 2.80 -5.82 6.12
CA ILE A 47 2.24 -4.73 6.93
C ILE A 47 1.40 -5.28 8.07
N GLY A 48 0.59 -6.31 7.81
CA GLY A 48 -0.19 -6.96 8.86
C GLY A 48 0.68 -7.64 9.92
N MET A 49 1.83 -8.21 9.52
CA MET A 49 2.82 -8.79 10.42
C MET A 49 3.45 -7.73 11.32
N LEU A 50 3.80 -6.56 10.78
CA LEU A 50 4.28 -5.43 11.58
C LEU A 50 3.25 -5.03 12.64
N GLY A 51 1.97 -4.94 12.25
CA GLY A 51 0.88 -4.65 13.19
C GLY A 51 0.70 -5.72 14.27
N LEU A 52 0.95 -6.98 13.95
CA LEU A 52 0.92 -8.08 14.92
C LEU A 52 2.10 -7.98 15.92
N VAL A 53 3.31 -7.68 15.46
CA VAL A 53 4.48 -7.51 16.32
C VAL A 53 4.25 -6.35 17.29
N THR A 54 3.84 -5.19 16.76
CA THR A 54 3.50 -4.01 17.57
C THR A 54 2.37 -4.33 18.55
N ALA A 55 1.39 -5.15 18.16
CA ALA A 55 0.35 -5.59 19.09
C ALA A 55 0.91 -6.47 20.22
N ALA A 56 1.80 -7.42 19.92
CA ALA A 56 2.44 -8.26 20.93
C ALA A 56 3.32 -7.47 21.91
N GLU A 57 3.95 -6.38 21.45
CA GLU A 57 4.74 -5.50 22.30
C GLU A 57 3.90 -4.66 23.25
N ASN A 58 2.75 -4.18 22.79
CA ASN A 58 1.90 -3.23 23.50
C ASN A 58 0.70 -3.88 24.21
N PHE A 59 0.53 -5.21 24.10
CA PHE A 59 -0.58 -5.89 24.73
C PHE A 59 -0.43 -5.89 26.25
N ILE A 60 -1.45 -5.38 26.93
CA ILE A 60 -1.59 -5.42 28.37
C ILE A 60 -2.77 -6.33 28.67
N GLU A 61 -2.50 -7.44 29.36
CA GLU A 61 -3.53 -8.40 29.73
C GLU A 61 -4.57 -7.76 30.65
N LYS A 62 -5.85 -7.87 30.26
CA LYS A 62 -7.00 -7.37 31.02
C LYS A 62 -8.12 -8.40 31.02
N PRO A 63 -8.91 -8.49 32.10
CA PRO A 63 -10.07 -9.38 32.15
C PRO A 63 -11.02 -9.13 30.97
N GLY A 64 -11.41 -10.20 30.27
CA GLY A 64 -12.37 -10.13 29.16
C GLY A 64 -11.79 -9.73 27.79
N VAL A 65 -10.49 -9.43 27.68
CA VAL A 65 -9.86 -9.07 26.39
C VAL A 65 -8.80 -10.10 26.04
N THR A 66 -9.05 -10.85 24.95
CA THR A 66 -8.05 -11.78 24.40
C THR A 66 -7.06 -11.04 23.51
N PHE A 67 -5.82 -11.54 23.47
CA PHE A 67 -4.80 -11.00 22.57
C PHE A 67 -5.25 -11.02 21.10
N SER A 68 -5.94 -12.10 20.67
CA SER A 68 -6.43 -12.22 19.28
C SER A 68 -7.41 -11.09 18.91
N SER A 69 -8.32 -10.72 19.81
CA SER A 69 -9.22 -9.57 19.58
C SER A 69 -8.47 -8.24 19.50
N TYR A 70 -7.46 -8.04 20.37
CA TYR A 70 -6.62 -6.84 20.32
C TYR A 70 -5.78 -6.77 19.05
N ALA A 71 -5.08 -7.86 18.71
CA ALA A 71 -4.24 -7.98 17.52
C ALA A 71 -5.05 -7.74 16.24
N ARG A 72 -6.28 -8.27 16.14
CA ARG A 72 -7.18 -8.02 15.00
C ARG A 72 -7.34 -6.53 14.71
N ILE A 73 -7.56 -5.71 15.74
CA ILE A 73 -7.76 -4.26 15.59
C ILE A 73 -6.48 -3.60 15.10
N ARG A 74 -5.32 -3.98 15.66
CA ARG A 74 -4.01 -3.40 15.31
C ARG A 74 -3.58 -3.76 13.90
N ILE A 75 -3.66 -5.04 13.53
CA ILE A 75 -3.36 -5.54 12.17
C ILE A 75 -4.21 -4.80 11.13
N LYS A 76 -5.52 -4.67 11.40
CA LYS A 76 -6.44 -3.94 10.52
C LYS A 76 -6.05 -2.47 10.38
N GLY A 77 -5.68 -1.82 11.48
CA GLY A 77 -5.26 -0.42 11.50
C GLY A 77 -4.04 -0.18 10.60
N GLU A 78 -2.98 -0.96 10.78
CA GLU A 78 -1.76 -0.83 9.98
C GLU A 78 -2.01 -1.02 8.48
N ILE A 79 -2.79 -2.05 8.11
CA ILE A 79 -3.13 -2.29 6.70
C ILE A 79 -3.93 -1.11 6.14
N VAL A 80 -4.95 -0.62 6.84
CA VAL A 80 -5.76 0.51 6.37
C VAL A 80 -4.94 1.78 6.22
N ASP A 81 -4.00 2.04 7.15
CA ASP A 81 -3.15 3.22 7.09
C ASP A 81 -2.13 3.13 5.94
N PHE A 82 -1.57 1.95 5.68
CA PHE A 82 -0.77 1.68 4.49
C PHE A 82 -1.57 1.92 3.21
N LEU A 83 -2.77 1.35 3.11
CA LEU A 83 -3.65 1.54 1.96
C LEU A 83 -3.98 3.02 1.73
N ARG A 84 -4.24 3.79 2.80
CA ARG A 84 -4.57 5.22 2.68
C ARG A 84 -3.40 6.05 2.16
N LYS A 85 -2.18 5.75 2.62
CA LYS A 85 -0.96 6.42 2.14
C LYS A 85 -0.75 6.14 0.66
N ASN A 86 -0.89 4.88 0.24
CA ASN A 86 -0.71 4.48 -1.15
C ASN A 86 -1.88 4.91 -2.06
N SER A 87 -3.13 4.92 -1.59
CA SER A 87 -4.29 5.30 -2.40
C SER A 87 -4.25 6.76 -2.87
N ASN A 88 -3.74 7.67 -2.03
CA ASN A 88 -3.63 9.09 -2.38
C ASN A 88 -2.52 9.33 -3.42
N LEU A 89 -1.45 8.54 -3.36
CA LEU A 89 -0.39 8.54 -4.35
C LEU A 89 -0.89 7.96 -5.69
N CYS A 90 -1.51 6.77 -5.68
CA CYS A 90 -2.02 6.13 -6.90
C CYS A 90 -3.12 6.96 -7.58
N ARG A 91 -4.08 7.53 -6.83
CA ARG A 91 -5.17 8.33 -7.43
C ARG A 91 -4.63 9.57 -8.13
N THR A 92 -3.69 10.27 -7.51
CA THR A 92 -3.09 11.48 -8.10
C THR A 92 -2.27 11.12 -9.33
N THR A 93 -1.45 10.07 -9.26
CA THR A 93 -0.67 9.58 -10.39
C THR A 93 -1.55 9.10 -11.55
N ILE A 94 -2.65 8.38 -11.29
CA ILE A 94 -3.60 7.94 -12.33
C ILE A 94 -4.25 9.14 -13.02
N VAL A 95 -4.72 10.14 -12.26
CA VAL A 95 -5.33 11.35 -12.83
C VAL A 95 -4.31 12.13 -13.66
N ASN A 96 -3.08 12.26 -13.16
CA ASN A 96 -2.00 12.95 -13.87
C ASN A 96 -1.60 12.20 -15.15
N LYS A 97 -1.59 10.86 -15.11
CA LYS A 97 -1.34 10.03 -16.29
C LYS A 97 -2.42 10.19 -17.35
N GLN A 98 -3.69 10.16 -16.96
CA GLN A 98 -4.80 10.40 -17.89
C GLN A 98 -4.73 11.79 -18.52
N LYS A 99 -4.36 12.83 -17.75
CA LYS A 99 -4.15 14.18 -18.29
C LYS A 99 -2.98 14.20 -19.27
N TYR A 100 -1.85 13.58 -18.90
CA TYR A 100 -0.67 13.48 -19.73
C TYR A 100 -0.98 12.78 -21.06
N ASP A 101 -1.57 11.59 -21.03
CA ASP A 101 -1.90 10.80 -22.22
C ASP A 101 -2.84 11.57 -23.16
N LYS A 102 -3.86 12.24 -22.60
CA LYS A 102 -4.80 13.06 -23.38
C LYS A 102 -4.12 14.25 -24.06
N SER A 103 -3.26 14.97 -23.35
CA SER A 103 -2.51 16.09 -23.93
C SER A 103 -1.48 15.61 -24.95
N HIS A 104 -0.82 14.48 -24.69
CA HIS A 104 0.12 13.85 -25.59
C HIS A 104 -0.56 13.47 -26.92
N GLU A 105 -1.67 12.73 -26.88
CA GLU A 105 -2.43 12.38 -28.07
C GLU A 105 -2.93 13.60 -28.85
N LYS A 106 -3.41 14.63 -28.14
CA LYS A 106 -3.88 15.88 -28.76
C LYS A 106 -2.75 16.58 -29.53
N LEU A 107 -1.59 16.75 -28.90
CA LEU A 107 -0.43 17.37 -29.54
C LEU A 107 0.12 16.50 -30.68
N GLN A 108 0.18 15.18 -30.49
CA GLN A 108 0.64 14.26 -31.52
C GLN A 108 -0.22 14.35 -32.79
N LYS A 109 -1.56 14.42 -32.64
CA LYS A 109 -2.49 14.64 -33.76
C LYS A 109 -2.31 16.00 -34.43
N ASN A 110 -2.05 17.05 -33.65
CA ASN A 110 -1.90 18.41 -34.19
C ASN A 110 -0.54 18.62 -34.90
N LEU A 111 0.52 18.02 -34.38
CA LEU A 111 1.90 18.19 -34.86
C LEU A 111 2.30 17.14 -35.91
N ASN A 112 1.54 16.05 -36.05
CA ASN A 112 1.90 14.87 -36.86
C ASN A 112 3.29 14.30 -36.53
N ARG A 113 3.72 14.45 -35.27
CA ARG A 113 4.95 13.89 -34.69
C ARG A 113 4.78 13.80 -33.19
N ASP A 114 5.69 13.11 -32.50
CA ASP A 114 5.69 13.12 -31.04
C ASP A 114 5.98 14.53 -30.49
N PRO A 115 5.24 14.94 -29.43
CA PRO A 115 5.44 16.23 -28.78
C PRO A 115 6.68 16.21 -27.89
N ASN A 116 7.40 17.34 -27.86
CA ASN A 116 8.52 17.54 -26.96
C ASN A 116 8.04 17.93 -25.55
N ASP A 117 8.91 17.74 -24.56
CA ASP A 117 8.58 18.05 -23.16
C ASP A 117 8.15 19.50 -22.95
N ASN A 118 8.80 20.46 -23.62
CA ASN A 118 8.40 21.87 -23.55
C ASN A 118 6.98 22.11 -24.09
N GLU A 119 6.56 21.39 -25.14
CA GLU A 119 5.23 21.50 -25.73
C GLU A 119 4.17 20.89 -24.79
N LEU A 120 4.51 19.79 -24.12
CA LEU A 120 3.67 19.15 -23.12
C LEU A 120 3.50 20.00 -21.87
N VAL A 121 4.58 20.61 -21.37
CA VAL A 121 4.56 21.54 -20.22
C VAL A 121 3.63 22.72 -20.51
N GLN A 122 3.70 23.29 -21.72
CA GLN A 122 2.82 24.37 -22.15
C GLN A 122 1.35 23.95 -22.24
N GLU A 123 1.05 22.80 -22.85
CA GLU A 123 -0.32 22.31 -22.99
C GLU A 123 -0.94 21.90 -21.64
N LEU A 124 -0.14 21.32 -20.73
CA LEU A 124 -0.60 20.90 -19.40
C LEU A 124 -0.61 22.05 -18.38
N ASN A 125 0.00 23.19 -18.72
CA ASN A 125 0.18 24.35 -17.84
C ASN A 125 0.81 24.00 -16.49
N ILE A 126 1.90 23.23 -16.54
CA ILE A 126 2.72 22.81 -15.39
C ILE A 126 4.16 23.29 -15.56
N ASP A 127 5.03 23.02 -14.59
CA ASP A 127 6.47 23.25 -14.74
C ASP A 127 7.19 22.01 -15.29
N ILE A 128 8.36 22.20 -15.90
CA ILE A 128 9.18 21.09 -16.42
C ILE A 128 9.57 20.09 -15.31
N ASN A 129 9.88 20.58 -14.10
CA ASN A 129 10.20 19.70 -12.97
C ASN A 129 8.99 18.86 -12.54
N GLU A 130 7.78 19.40 -12.69
CA GLU A 130 6.55 18.68 -12.38
C GLU A 130 6.27 17.61 -13.43
N LEU A 131 6.53 17.89 -14.71
CA LEU A 131 6.44 16.89 -15.78
C LEU A 131 7.43 15.72 -15.54
N HIS A 132 8.67 16.01 -15.13
CA HIS A 132 9.63 14.96 -14.80
C HIS A 132 9.16 14.08 -13.63
N LYS A 133 8.65 14.69 -12.55
CA LYS A 133 8.06 13.94 -11.42
C LYS A 133 6.91 13.05 -11.84
N TRP A 134 6.04 13.52 -12.74
CA TRP A 134 4.96 12.72 -13.28
C TRP A 134 5.49 11.51 -14.04
N LYS A 135 6.47 11.71 -14.95
CA LYS A 135 7.09 10.62 -15.71
C LYS A 135 7.76 9.58 -14.81
N GLU A 136 8.47 10.01 -13.77
CA GLU A 136 9.05 9.11 -12.76
C GLU A 136 7.97 8.29 -12.04
N ALA A 137 6.91 8.95 -11.57
CA ALA A 137 5.79 8.27 -10.91
C ALA A 137 5.09 7.25 -11.83
N PHE A 138 4.99 7.53 -13.13
CA PHE A 138 4.44 6.59 -14.12
C PHE A 138 5.34 5.37 -14.34
N ALA A 139 6.66 5.56 -14.31
CA ALA A 139 7.64 4.49 -14.52
C ALA A 139 7.66 3.50 -13.35
N VAL A 140 7.55 3.99 -12.10
CA VAL A 140 7.46 3.14 -10.91
C VAL A 140 6.22 2.23 -10.97
N ASN A 141 5.05 2.80 -11.28
CA ASN A 141 3.81 2.01 -11.43
C ASN A 141 3.88 1.00 -12.61
N LYS A 142 4.72 1.25 -13.63
CA LYS A 142 4.90 0.33 -14.76
C LYS A 142 5.79 -0.87 -14.38
N LEU A 143 6.78 -0.67 -13.52
CA LEU A 143 7.61 -1.76 -13.00
C LEU A 143 6.82 -2.69 -12.09
N GLU A 144 5.92 -2.16 -11.24
CA GLU A 144 5.00 -2.97 -10.43
C GLU A 144 4.06 -3.84 -11.28
N ASN A 145 3.74 -3.42 -12.52
CA ASN A 145 2.89 -4.18 -13.44
C ASN A 145 3.68 -5.22 -14.27
N LEU A 146 5.01 -5.12 -14.34
CA LEU A 146 5.84 -6.00 -15.17
C LEU A 146 5.99 -7.41 -14.58
N ASP A 147 5.82 -7.53 -13.26
CA ASP A 147 5.76 -8.84 -12.58
C ASP A 147 4.48 -9.62 -12.92
N SER A 148 3.41 -8.94 -13.40
CA SER A 148 2.19 -9.63 -13.89
C SER A 148 2.40 -10.41 -15.21
N VAL A 149 3.49 -10.12 -15.95
CA VAL A 149 3.84 -10.85 -17.18
C VAL A 149 4.51 -12.19 -16.86
N TYR A 150 5.05 -12.36 -15.65
CA TYR A 150 5.65 -13.63 -15.22
C TYR A 150 4.60 -14.69 -14.82
N ASP A 151 3.38 -14.28 -14.47
CA ASP A 151 2.29 -15.19 -14.10
C ASP A 151 1.54 -15.78 -15.31
N GLU A 152 1.77 -15.31 -16.54
CA GLU A 152 1.18 -15.93 -17.74
C GLU A 152 1.99 -17.15 -18.26
N PHE A 153 3.13 -17.46 -17.63
CA PHE A 153 4.01 -18.57 -18.04
C PHE A 153 4.48 -19.50 -16.90
N SER A 154 3.84 -19.49 -15.73
CA SER A 154 3.97 -20.55 -14.69
C SER A 154 2.65 -21.30 -14.50
#